data_AF-A2YMH6-F1
#
_entry.id   AF-A2YMH6-F1
#
_cell.length_a   1.000
_cell.length_b   1.000
_cell.length_c   1.000
_cell.angle_alpha   90.00
_cell.angle_beta   90.00
_cell.angle_gamma   90.00
#
_symmetry.space_group_name_H-M   'P 1'
#
loop_
_entity.id
_entity.type
_entity.pdbx_description
1 polymer ?
#
loop_
_entity_poly.entity_id
_entity_poly.type
_entity_poly.pdbx_seq_one_letter_code
_entity_poly.pdbx_strand_id
1 'polypeptide(L)'
;MRGTIGYLAPEWIAGLPITSKADVYSYGMMLFEIISGKRNTELMESKTIKYFPVWAAVRISNGDISEVFDHRMHDTNVQELERACKVACWCIQDNEAHRPTMQQIVHILQGTRDVVLPPIPAFLQNLVEEYDPASYS
;
A
#
# COMPACT_ATOMS: atom_id res chain seq x y z
N MET A 1 10.45 -11.85 -17.80
CA MET A 1 9.64 -10.86 -17.08
C MET A 1 10.38 -9.52 -17.11
N ARG A 2 9.73 -8.41 -17.50
CA ARG A 2 10.28 -7.04 -17.42
C ARG A 2 9.37 -6.22 -16.51
N GLY A 3 9.94 -5.44 -15.61
CA GLY A 3 9.19 -4.63 -14.64
C GLY A 3 10.08 -4.16 -13.49
N THR A 4 9.63 -3.16 -12.72
CA THR A 4 10.38 -2.60 -11.59
C THR A 4 10.02 -3.33 -10.31
N ILE A 5 11.00 -4.00 -9.70
CA ILE A 5 10.83 -4.69 -8.40
C ILE A 5 10.28 -3.70 -7.37
N GLY A 6 9.33 -4.15 -6.54
CA GLY A 6 8.62 -3.30 -5.59
C GLY A 6 7.40 -2.57 -6.16
N TYR A 7 7.10 -2.71 -7.46
CA TYR A 7 5.93 -2.10 -8.09
C TYR A 7 5.07 -3.11 -8.87
N LEU A 8 5.53 -4.35 -8.97
CA LEU A 8 4.88 -5.39 -9.77
C LEU A 8 3.66 -5.95 -9.04
N ALA A 9 2.54 -6.02 -9.77
CA ALA A 9 1.32 -6.63 -9.27
C ALA A 9 1.47 -8.16 -9.10
N PRO A 10 0.74 -8.79 -8.16
CA PRO A 10 0.82 -10.23 -7.90
C PRO A 10 0.57 -11.08 -9.15
N GLU A 11 -0.41 -10.71 -9.98
CA GLU A 11 -0.73 -11.40 -11.22
C GLU A 11 0.42 -11.34 -12.23
N TRP A 12 1.18 -10.24 -12.25
CA TRP A 12 2.37 -10.11 -13.09
C TRP A 12 3.47 -11.07 -12.63
N ILE A 13 3.71 -11.15 -11.32
CA ILE A 13 4.73 -12.03 -10.71
C ILE A 13 4.35 -13.50 -10.91
N ALA A 14 3.06 -13.83 -10.79
CA ALA A 14 2.53 -15.18 -10.97
C ALA A 14 2.42 -15.60 -12.45
N GLY A 15 2.72 -14.71 -13.41
CA GLY A 15 2.58 -14.99 -14.84
C GLY A 15 1.13 -15.17 -15.31
N LEU A 16 0.18 -14.61 -14.57
CA LEU A 16 -1.24 -14.60 -14.91
C LEU A 16 -1.54 -13.50 -15.95
N PRO A 17 -2.72 -13.52 -16.60
CA PRO A 17 -3.11 -12.48 -17.54
C PRO A 17 -3.05 -11.08 -16.91
N ILE A 18 -2.33 -10.17 -17.57
CA ILE A 18 -2.16 -8.80 -17.11
C ILE A 18 -3.30 -7.94 -17.65
N THR A 19 -3.91 -7.14 -16.78
CA THR A 19 -4.91 -6.15 -17.14
C THR A 19 -4.43 -4.74 -16.79
N SER A 20 -5.22 -3.71 -17.11
CA SER A 20 -4.96 -2.34 -16.65
C SER A 20 -4.93 -2.19 -15.13
N LYS A 21 -5.40 -3.20 -14.37
CA LYS A 21 -5.33 -3.19 -12.91
C LYS A 21 -3.92 -3.46 -12.37
N ALA A 22 -2.99 -3.95 -13.19
CA ALA A 22 -1.59 -4.02 -12.82
C ALA A 22 -0.99 -2.61 -12.66
N ASP A 23 -1.34 -1.67 -13.54
CA ASP A 23 -0.92 -0.27 -13.42
C ASP A 23 -1.52 0.40 -12.16
N VAL A 24 -2.77 0.05 -11.81
CA VAL A 24 -3.40 0.52 -10.56
C VAL A 24 -2.61 0.04 -9.34
N TYR A 25 -2.16 -1.21 -9.34
CA TYR A 25 -1.31 -1.73 -8.26
C TYR A 25 0.00 -0.94 -8.16
N SER A 26 0.70 -0.76 -9.28
CA SER A 26 1.94 0.02 -9.32
C SER A 26 1.74 1.48 -8.86
N TYR A 27 0.59 2.08 -9.17
CA TYR A 27 0.20 3.40 -8.68
C TYR A 27 0.01 3.41 -7.15
N GLY A 28 -0.65 2.39 -6.58
CA GLY A 28 -0.77 2.23 -5.14
C GLY A 28 0.58 2.15 -4.44
N MET A 29 1.50 1.37 -5.01
CA MET A 29 2.89 1.29 -4.55
C MET A 29 3.60 2.64 -4.60
N MET A 30 3.47 3.38 -5.70
CA MET A 30 4.03 4.73 -5.81
C MET A 30 3.46 5.69 -4.76
N LEU A 31 2.15 5.63 -4.47
CA LEU A 31 1.55 6.44 -3.41
C LEU A 31 2.16 6.12 -2.04
N PHE A 32 2.38 4.85 -1.71
CA PHE A 32 3.06 4.49 -0.46
C PHE A 32 4.49 5.05 -0.38
N GLU A 33 5.24 5.02 -1.47
CA GLU A 33 6.58 5.61 -1.52
C GLU A 33 6.53 7.14 -1.33
N ILE A 34 5.53 7.83 -1.91
CA ILE A 34 5.34 9.28 -1.71
C ILE A 34 4.98 9.60 -0.26
N ILE A 35 3.96 8.92 0.29
CA ILE A 35 3.43 9.16 1.65
C ILE A 35 4.53 8.97 2.70
N SER A 36 5.42 8.01 2.47
CA SER A 36 6.46 7.61 3.42
C SER A 36 7.80 8.29 3.25
N GLY A 37 8.07 8.77 2.04
CA GLY A 37 9.39 9.23 1.64
C GLY A 37 10.46 8.14 1.58
N LYS A 38 10.09 6.85 1.65
CA LYS A 38 10.97 5.68 1.65
C LYS A 38 10.77 4.84 0.40
N ARG A 39 11.84 4.28 -0.16
CA ARG A 39 11.70 3.47 -1.39
C ARG A 39 10.98 2.16 -1.11
N ASN A 40 10.11 1.74 -2.03
CA ASN A 40 9.44 0.43 -1.91
C ASN A 40 10.41 -0.77 -1.96
N THR A 41 11.61 -0.56 -2.51
CA THR A 41 12.69 -1.56 -2.55
C THR A 41 13.64 -1.48 -1.36
N GLU A 42 13.58 -0.40 -0.56
CA GLU A 42 14.38 -0.30 0.66
C GLU A 42 13.84 -1.29 1.68
N LEU A 43 14.55 -2.40 1.82
CA LEU A 43 14.46 -3.28 2.98
C LEU A 43 14.73 -2.41 4.20
N MET A 44 13.72 -2.14 5.03
CA MET A 44 13.98 -1.47 6.30
C MET A 44 15.02 -2.28 7.06
N GLU A 45 16.17 -1.66 7.37
CA GLU A 45 17.33 -2.31 7.99
C GLU A 45 17.06 -2.77 9.44
N SER A 46 15.93 -2.36 10.04
CA SER A 46 15.49 -2.91 11.31
C SER A 46 14.81 -4.25 11.10
N LYS A 47 14.98 -5.17 12.06
CA LYS A 47 14.50 -6.56 12.07
C LYS A 47 12.96 -6.70 12.10
N THR A 48 12.22 -5.86 11.38
CA THR A 48 10.77 -5.72 11.49
C THR A 48 10.20 -5.19 10.15
N ILE A 49 9.58 -6.12 9.41
CA ILE A 49 8.67 -5.99 8.25
C ILE A 49 9.26 -5.38 6.96
N LYS A 50 9.48 -6.26 5.96
CA LYS A 50 10.02 -5.96 4.63
C LYS A 50 8.92 -5.71 3.59
N TYR A 51 8.08 -4.71 3.79
CA TYR A 51 7.35 -3.99 2.74
C TYR A 51 6.65 -2.80 3.39
N PHE A 52 7.09 -1.57 3.10
CA PHE A 52 6.50 -0.36 3.69
C PHE A 52 4.95 -0.29 3.55
N PRO A 53 4.34 -0.67 2.41
CA PRO A 53 2.88 -0.70 2.28
C PRO A 53 2.15 -1.61 3.27
N VAL A 54 2.76 -2.74 3.64
CA VAL A 54 2.19 -3.67 4.64
C VAL A 54 2.13 -2.98 5.99
N TRP A 55 3.27 -2.45 6.42
CA TRP A 55 3.40 -1.76 7.70
C TRP A 55 2.50 -0.51 7.76
N ALA A 56 2.46 0.27 6.68
CA ALA A 56 1.58 1.43 6.56
C ALA A 56 0.10 1.02 6.66
N ALA A 57 -0.34 0.00 5.90
CA ALA A 57 -1.72 -0.47 5.94
C ALA A 57 -2.13 -0.95 7.34
N VAL A 58 -1.26 -1.70 8.04
CA VAL A 58 -1.49 -2.17 9.43
C VAL A 58 -1.58 -1.00 10.42
N ARG A 59 -0.65 -0.03 10.33
CA ARG A 59 -0.66 1.14 11.21
C ARG A 59 -1.88 2.02 10.97
N ILE A 60 -2.24 2.23 9.71
CA ILE A 60 -3.45 2.96 9.31
C ILE A 60 -4.71 2.23 9.82
N SER A 61 -4.79 0.90 9.70
CA SER A 61 -5.93 0.14 10.22
C SER A 61 -6.04 0.18 11.75
N ASN A 62 -4.91 0.32 12.44
CA ASN A 62 -4.86 0.42 13.91
C ASN A 62 -5.04 1.86 14.44
N GLY A 63 -5.15 2.86 13.57
CA GLY A 63 -5.30 4.27 13.94
C GLY A 63 -3.98 5.01 14.22
N ASP A 64 -2.83 4.35 14.05
CA ASP A 64 -1.48 4.89 14.28
C ASP A 64 -0.96 5.66 13.06
N ILE A 65 -1.77 6.57 12.55
CA ILE A 65 -1.57 7.18 11.23
C ILE A 65 -0.31 8.09 11.22
N SER A 66 0.04 8.72 12.35
CA SER A 66 1.18 9.64 12.48
C SER A 66 2.55 9.00 12.30
N GLU A 67 2.71 7.70 12.58
CA GLU A 67 4.00 7.01 12.39
C GLU A 67 4.30 6.82 10.90
N VAL A 68 3.26 6.75 10.07
CA VAL A 68 3.35 6.30 8.67
C VAL A 68 3.95 7.35 7.74
N PHE A 69 3.95 8.60 8.16
CA PHE A 69 4.26 9.73 7.29
C PHE A 69 5.72 10.11 7.28
N ASP A 70 6.16 10.61 6.12
CA ASP A 70 7.45 11.27 6.01
C ASP A 70 7.47 12.49 6.94
N HIS A 71 8.35 12.48 7.94
CA HIS A 71 8.60 13.56 8.88
C HIS A 71 8.96 14.90 8.21
N ARG A 72 9.36 14.88 6.93
CA ARG A 72 9.63 16.07 6.10
C ARG A 72 8.35 16.72 5.54
N MET A 73 7.20 16.05 5.62
CA MET A 73 5.91 16.62 5.24
C MET A 73 5.48 17.65 6.29
N HIS A 74 5.63 18.93 5.94
CA HIS A 74 5.12 20.05 6.72
C HIS A 74 3.76 20.51 6.15
N ASP A 75 2.89 21.09 6.98
CA ASP A 75 1.59 21.67 6.58
C ASP A 75 0.65 20.75 5.77
N THR A 76 0.73 19.44 5.98
CA THR A 76 -0.09 18.48 5.22
C THR A 76 -1.52 18.44 5.74
N ASN A 77 -2.48 18.51 4.81
CA ASN A 77 -3.89 18.32 5.13
C ASN A 77 -4.17 16.85 5.47
N VAL A 78 -4.45 16.57 6.75
CA VAL A 78 -4.70 15.23 7.30
C VAL A 78 -5.81 14.49 6.53
N GLN A 79 -6.84 15.19 6.06
CA GLN A 79 -7.95 14.56 5.33
C GLN A 79 -7.53 14.13 3.92
N GLU A 80 -6.69 14.91 3.24
CA GLU A 80 -6.16 14.54 1.92
C GLU A 80 -5.22 13.34 2.04
N LEU A 81 -4.41 13.35 3.09
CA LEU A 81 -3.48 12.28 3.43
C LEU A 81 -4.22 10.99 3.75
N GLU A 82 -5.29 11.04 4.55
CA GLU A 82 -6.14 9.89 4.84
C GLU A 82 -6.77 9.31 3.56
N ARG A 83 -7.24 10.17 2.63
CA ARG A 83 -7.77 9.71 1.34
C ARG A 83 -6.68 9.07 0.48
N ALA A 84 -5.48 9.65 0.44
CA ALA A 84 -4.33 9.07 -0.27
C ALA A 84 -3.96 7.69 0.29
N CYS A 85 -3.95 7.55 1.62
CA CYS A 85 -3.75 6.28 2.32
C CYS A 85 -4.82 5.24 1.94
N LYS A 86 -6.10 5.60 2.01
CA LYS A 86 -7.22 4.73 1.60
C LYS A 86 -7.06 4.26 0.16
N VAL A 87 -6.75 5.17 -0.76
CA VAL A 87 -6.50 4.86 -2.17
C VAL A 87 -5.35 3.87 -2.32
N ALA A 88 -4.21 4.14 -1.66
CA ALA A 88 -3.04 3.28 -1.73
C ALA A 88 -3.38 1.85 -1.26
N CYS A 89 -4.08 1.69 -0.13
CA CYS A 89 -4.52 0.40 0.39
C CYS A 89 -5.48 -0.34 -0.55
N TRP A 90 -6.38 0.37 -1.22
CA TRP A 90 -7.32 -0.22 -2.19
C TRP A 90 -6.63 -0.65 -3.49
N CYS A 91 -5.60 0.07 -3.91
CA CYS A 91 -4.86 -0.22 -5.12
C CYS A 91 -4.03 -1.51 -5.01
N ILE A 92 -3.59 -1.89 -3.81
CA ILE A 92 -2.70 -3.05 -3.60
C ILE A 92 -3.43 -4.36 -3.24
N GLN A 93 -4.75 -4.43 -3.42
CA GLN A 93 -5.53 -5.64 -3.15
C GLN A 93 -5.10 -6.80 -4.05
N ASP A 94 -5.04 -8.01 -3.48
CA ASP A 94 -4.59 -9.22 -4.18
C ASP A 94 -5.47 -9.51 -5.42
N ASN A 95 -6.79 -9.49 -5.22
CA ASN A 95 -7.74 -9.63 -6.31
C ASN A 95 -7.86 -8.30 -7.09
N GLU A 96 -7.45 -8.31 -8.35
CA GLU A 96 -7.50 -7.14 -9.23
C GLU A 96 -8.93 -6.56 -9.40
N ALA A 97 -9.97 -7.37 -9.20
CA ALA A 97 -11.36 -6.93 -9.27
C ALA A 97 -11.71 -5.95 -8.14
N HIS A 98 -11.05 -6.07 -6.99
CA HIS A 98 -11.26 -5.17 -5.84
C HIS A 98 -10.54 -3.83 -5.98
N ARG A 99 -9.53 -3.74 -6.85
CA ARG A 99 -8.80 -2.48 -7.09
C ARG A 99 -9.74 -1.47 -7.76
N PRO A 100 -9.75 -0.19 -7.37
CA PRO A 100 -10.60 0.82 -8.01
C PRO A 100 -10.15 1.10 -9.45
N THR A 101 -11.02 1.70 -10.24
CA THR A 101 -10.60 2.28 -11.53
C THR A 101 -9.86 3.60 -11.31
N MET A 102 -9.01 4.02 -12.26
CA MET A 102 -8.33 5.33 -12.18
C MET A 102 -9.31 6.50 -12.02
N GLN A 103 -10.51 6.42 -12.63
CA GLN A 103 -11.56 7.42 -12.42
C GLN A 103 -12.04 7.46 -10.97
N GLN A 104 -12.29 6.29 -10.36
CA GLN A 104 -12.71 6.21 -8.97
C GLN A 104 -11.61 6.73 -8.02
N ILE A 105 -10.33 6.45 -8.33
CA ILE A 105 -9.18 6.97 -7.60
C ILE A 105 -9.20 8.49 -7.57
N VAL A 106 -9.37 9.14 -8.73
CA VAL A 106 -9.44 10.62 -8.81
C VAL A 106 -10.57 11.16 -7.95
N HIS A 107 -11.77 10.55 -8.02
CA HIS A 107 -12.91 10.98 -7.21
C HIS A 107 -12.65 10.90 -5.71
N ILE A 108 -11.95 9.84 -5.26
CA ILE A 108 -11.58 9.68 -3.84
C ILE A 108 -10.55 10.72 -3.43
N LEU A 109 -9.49 10.91 -4.22
CA LEU A 109 -8.44 11.90 -3.91
C LEU A 109 -9.01 13.33 -3.83
N GLN A 110 -9.92 13.69 -4.74
CA GLN A 110 -10.62 14.98 -4.74
C GLN A 110 -11.64 15.14 -3.61
N GLY A 111 -11.92 14.10 -2.82
CA GLY A 111 -12.92 14.13 -1.75
C GLY A 111 -14.37 14.12 -2.25
N THR A 112 -14.60 13.87 -3.55
CA THR A 112 -15.95 13.75 -4.13
C THR A 112 -16.60 12.39 -3.87
N ARG A 113 -15.81 11.42 -3.40
CA ARG A 113 -16.25 10.09 -2.96
C ARG A 113 -15.46 9.69 -1.73
N ASP A 114 -16.14 9.24 -0.68
CA ASP A 114 -15.48 8.63 0.47
C ASP A 114 -15.51 7.10 0.37
N VAL A 115 -14.52 6.46 0.98
CA VAL A 115 -14.39 5.01 1.07
C VAL A 115 -13.86 4.62 2.44
N VAL A 116 -14.30 3.47 2.93
CA VAL A 116 -13.68 2.84 4.10
C VAL A 116 -12.32 2.25 3.73
N LEU A 117 -11.48 2.00 4.74
CA LEU A 117 -10.26 1.24 4.54
C LEU A 117 -10.61 -0.19 4.07
N PRO A 118 -9.89 -0.74 3.07
CA PRO A 118 -10.05 -2.12 2.68
C PRO A 118 -9.47 -3.07 3.72
N PRO A 119 -9.81 -4.37 3.66
CA PRO A 119 -9.07 -5.38 4.41
C PRO A 119 -7.59 -5.38 3.99
N ILE A 120 -6.71 -5.75 4.93
CA ILE A 120 -5.30 -6.00 4.64
C ILE A 120 -5.24 -7.18 3.66
N PRO A 121 -4.59 -7.07 2.49
CA PRO A 121 -4.47 -8.18 1.55
C PRO A 121 -3.81 -9.41 2.20
N ALA A 122 -4.26 -10.62 1.85
CA ALA A 122 -3.78 -11.86 2.46
C ALA A 122 -2.29 -12.09 2.18
N PHE A 123 -1.82 -11.75 0.98
CA PHE A 123 -0.40 -11.76 0.66
C PHE A 123 0.41 -10.90 1.65
N LEU A 124 -0.13 -9.76 2.05
CA LEU A 124 0.52 -8.86 3.02
C LEU A 124 0.42 -9.40 4.45
N GLN A 125 -0.68 -10.02 4.83
CA GLN A 125 -0.83 -10.67 6.16
C GLN A 125 0.21 -11.77 6.35
N ASN A 126 0.43 -12.63 5.34
CA ASN A 126 1.43 -13.69 5.41
C ASN A 126 2.86 -13.13 5.61
N LEU A 127 3.18 -11.99 5.00
CA LEU A 127 4.47 -11.32 5.20
C LEU A 127 4.65 -10.75 6.62
N VAL A 128 3.55 -10.52 7.35
CA VAL A 128 3.56 -10.12 8.76
C VAL A 128 3.60 -11.35 9.67
N GLU A 129 2.81 -12.39 9.37
CA GLU A 129 2.66 -13.61 10.16
C GLU A 129 3.88 -14.57 10.08
N GLU A 130 4.62 -14.59 8.97
CA GLU A 130 5.92 -15.30 8.90
C GLU A 130 6.96 -14.75 9.90
N TYR A 131 6.67 -13.64 10.58
CA TYR A 131 7.50 -13.07 11.62
C TYR A 131 6.70 -12.88 12.93
N ASP A 132 6.48 -13.98 13.65
CA ASP A 132 6.16 -13.94 15.08
C ASP A 132 7.48 -14.00 15.90
N PRO A 133 7.91 -12.92 16.58
CA PRO A 133 9.05 -12.99 17.48
C PRO A 133 8.83 -13.94 18.67
N ALA A 134 7.58 -14.30 18.99
CA ALA A 134 7.25 -15.29 20.01
C ALA A 134 7.35 -16.75 19.51
N SER A 135 7.37 -17.01 18.20
CA SER A 135 7.56 -18.37 17.65
C SER A 135 9.02 -18.84 17.68
N TYR A 136 9.95 -17.95 18.03
CA TYR A 136 11.38 -18.23 18.22
C TYR A 136 11.82 -18.09 19.69
N SER A 137 10.87 -18.06 20.62
CA SER A 137 11.12 -18.08 22.07
C SER A 137 10.99 -19.48 22.65
#